data_AF-A0A8H4UXY1-F1
#
_entry.id   AF-A0A8H4UXY1-F1
#
_cell.length_a   1.000
_cell.length_b   1.000
_cell.length_c   1.000
_cell.angle_alpha   90.00
_cell.angle_beta   90.00
_cell.angle_gamma   90.00
#
_symmetry.space_group_name_H-M   'P 1'
#
loop_
_entity.id
_entity.type
_entity.pdbx_description
1 polymer ?
#
loop_
_entity_poly.entity_id
_entity_poly.type
_entity_poly.pdbx_seq_one_letter_code
_entity_poly.pdbx_strand_id
1 'polypeptide(L)'
;MTDLIPQNLANVYTRDATKAGFYNIPAGFGGSLGGAVLVFQFFANIPFAWLTTCCYLTASIHVPQRNIGLALGLLGTFRFLGGSIGTTIFTTILQNKSTPAILSRVTDAVVPLGFPSEQIPELIAYLSGTATIGNLTDTSADVVDAANKAIQWGWSDAYRIVWLSTIPFGVIAFVGALFVRDPSPYLTNHVSVTLEKERLDVKKTQNIAAETEHVETIEK
;
A
#
# COMPACT_ATOMS: atom_id res chain seq x y z
N MET A 1 -21.15 35.11 -24.31
CA MET A 1 -19.96 35.78 -23.76
C MET A 1 -19.42 34.95 -22.59
N THR A 2 -19.11 33.67 -22.83
CA THR A 2 -18.82 32.65 -21.79
C THR A 2 -17.67 31.71 -22.18
N ASP A 3 -16.89 32.04 -23.22
CA ASP A 3 -15.82 31.18 -23.81
C ASP A 3 -14.40 31.77 -23.66
N LEU A 4 -14.07 32.42 -22.55
CA LEU A 4 -12.76 33.06 -22.36
C LEU A 4 -11.94 32.50 -21.19
N ILE A 5 -12.32 31.36 -20.63
CA ILE A 5 -11.49 30.67 -19.63
C ILE A 5 -11.09 29.30 -20.20
N PRO A 6 -9.80 29.03 -20.42
CA PRO A 6 -9.35 27.71 -20.86
C PRO A 6 -9.81 26.64 -19.86
N GLN A 7 -10.37 25.52 -20.35
CA GLN A 7 -10.99 24.44 -19.54
C GLN A 7 -10.13 24.00 -18.34
N ASN A 8 -8.81 24.11 -18.48
CA ASN A 8 -7.80 23.80 -17.48
C ASN A 8 -7.99 24.58 -16.16
N LEU A 9 -8.48 25.83 -16.21
CA LEU A 9 -8.69 26.67 -15.03
C LEU A 9 -10.02 26.39 -14.31
N ALA A 10 -11.04 25.92 -15.03
CA ALA A 10 -12.32 25.54 -14.43
C ALA A 10 -12.20 24.25 -13.57
N ASN A 11 -11.26 23.38 -13.92
CA ASN A 11 -11.00 22.13 -13.19
C ASN A 11 -10.23 22.33 -11.88
N VAL A 12 -9.50 23.44 -11.71
CA VAL A 12 -8.72 23.75 -10.49
C VAL A 12 -9.59 24.31 -9.36
N TYR A 13 -10.73 24.93 -9.68
CA TYR A 13 -11.59 25.62 -8.70
C TYR A 13 -12.85 24.85 -8.28
N THR A 14 -13.02 23.60 -8.74
CA THR A 14 -14.10 22.75 -8.24
C THR A 14 -13.80 22.37 -6.78
N ARG A 15 -14.58 22.91 -5.85
CA ARG A 15 -14.53 22.64 -4.40
C ARG A 15 -14.90 21.19 -4.00
N ASP A 16 -14.97 20.30 -4.97
CA ASP A 16 -15.46 18.94 -4.83
C ASP A 16 -14.30 17.96 -5.09
N ALA A 17 -13.67 17.52 -4.00
CA ALA A 17 -12.50 16.62 -4.05
C ALA A 17 -12.81 15.32 -4.81
N THR A 18 -14.08 14.90 -4.84
CA THR A 18 -14.56 13.71 -5.52
C THR A 18 -14.45 13.83 -7.04
N LYS A 19 -14.82 14.99 -7.62
CA LYS A 19 -14.74 15.22 -9.07
C LYS A 19 -13.31 15.43 -9.55
N ALA A 20 -12.48 16.10 -8.76
CA ALA A 20 -11.06 16.27 -9.07
C ALA A 20 -10.31 14.92 -9.07
N GLY A 21 -10.62 14.03 -8.12
CA GLY A 21 -10.10 12.66 -8.11
C GLY A 21 -10.58 11.83 -9.30
N PHE A 22 -11.84 12.00 -9.71
CA PHE A 22 -12.42 11.30 -10.87
C PHE A 22 -11.81 11.72 -12.21
N TYR A 23 -11.35 12.98 -12.34
CA TYR A 23 -10.78 13.53 -13.57
C TYR A 23 -9.28 13.22 -13.75
N ASN A 24 -8.56 12.86 -12.67
CA ASN A 24 -7.14 12.47 -12.71
C ASN A 24 -6.95 10.95 -12.87
N ILE A 25 -8.05 10.19 -12.88
CA ILE A 25 -8.04 8.76 -13.19
C ILE A 25 -8.49 8.64 -14.65
N PRO A 26 -7.71 7.94 -15.53
CA PRO A 26 -8.14 7.70 -16.91
C PRO A 26 -9.60 7.22 -16.92
N ALA A 27 -10.45 7.91 -17.70
CA ALA A 27 -11.92 7.91 -17.61
C ALA A 27 -12.61 6.53 -17.69
N GLY A 28 -11.88 5.44 -17.96
CA GLY A 28 -12.39 4.07 -17.96
C GLY A 28 -12.29 3.30 -16.63
N PHE A 29 -11.40 3.68 -15.70
CA PHE A 29 -11.13 2.85 -14.50
C PHE A 29 -11.86 3.32 -13.23
N GLY A 30 -12.29 4.59 -13.17
CA GLY A 30 -12.75 5.23 -11.92
C GLY A 30 -14.23 5.05 -11.53
N GLY A 31 -15.13 4.72 -12.46
CA GLY A 31 -16.57 4.94 -12.22
C GLY A 31 -17.38 3.83 -11.55
N SER A 32 -16.99 2.57 -11.67
CA SER A 32 -17.71 1.43 -11.06
C SER A 32 -16.76 0.32 -10.62
N LEU A 33 -15.71 0.06 -11.40
CA LEU A 33 -14.60 -0.81 -11.02
C LEU A 33 -13.73 -0.17 -9.93
N GLY A 34 -13.49 1.14 -9.98
CA GLY A 34 -12.71 1.86 -8.96
C GLY A 34 -13.28 1.70 -7.54
N GLY A 35 -14.60 1.83 -7.38
CA GLY A 35 -15.25 1.64 -6.08
C GLY A 35 -15.07 0.21 -5.53
N ALA A 36 -15.28 -0.80 -6.38
CA ALA A 36 -15.09 -2.20 -5.99
C ALA A 36 -13.62 -2.49 -5.63
N VAL A 37 -12.68 -2.00 -6.43
CA VAL A 37 -11.23 -2.15 -6.17
C VAL A 37 -10.84 -1.48 -4.85
N LEU A 38 -11.37 -0.30 -4.55
CA LEU A 38 -11.13 0.38 -3.27
C LEU A 38 -11.69 -0.44 -2.10
N VAL A 39 -12.89 -1.00 -2.21
CA VAL A 39 -13.47 -1.87 -1.17
C VAL A 39 -12.60 -3.11 -0.93
N PHE A 40 -12.20 -3.81 -1.99
CA PHE A 40 -11.30 -4.96 -1.87
C PHE A 40 -9.94 -4.56 -1.27
N GLN A 41 -9.44 -3.36 -1.61
CA GLN A 41 -8.22 -2.83 -1.03
C GLN A 41 -8.36 -2.56 0.48
N PHE A 42 -9.50 -2.04 0.94
CA PHE A 42 -9.77 -1.87 2.38
C PHE A 42 -9.71 -3.21 3.12
N PHE A 43 -10.42 -4.22 2.63
CA PHE A 43 -10.39 -5.56 3.24
C PHE A 43 -8.99 -6.19 3.21
N ALA A 44 -8.24 -6.01 2.12
CA ALA A 44 -6.88 -6.52 1.99
C ALA A 44 -5.89 -5.87 2.98
N ASN A 45 -6.16 -4.64 3.44
CA ASN A 45 -5.28 -3.95 4.40
C ASN A 45 -5.49 -4.38 5.87
N ILE A 46 -6.65 -4.95 6.22
CA ILE A 46 -6.97 -5.32 7.61
C ILE A 46 -5.97 -6.34 8.17
N PRO A 47 -5.68 -7.47 7.50
CA PRO A 47 -4.72 -8.46 8.01
C PRO A 47 -3.32 -7.88 8.15
N PHE A 48 -2.94 -6.99 7.23
CA PHE A 48 -1.63 -6.34 7.26
C PHE A 48 -1.47 -5.44 8.49
N ALA A 49 -2.48 -4.62 8.80
CA ALA A 49 -2.48 -3.79 10.00
C ALA A 49 -2.41 -4.65 11.27
N TRP A 50 -3.23 -5.71 11.34
CA TRP A 50 -3.25 -6.62 12.48
C TRP A 50 -1.89 -7.30 12.72
N LEU A 51 -1.31 -7.87 11.66
CA LEU A 51 0.00 -8.53 11.71
C LEU A 51 1.08 -7.56 12.19
N THR A 52 1.10 -6.33 11.67
CA THR A 52 2.08 -5.33 12.11
C THR A 52 1.93 -5.03 13.60
N THR A 53 0.71 -4.81 14.09
CA THR A 53 0.47 -4.55 15.52
C THR A 53 1.01 -5.70 16.40
N CYS A 54 0.74 -6.95 16.06
CA CYS A 54 1.27 -8.11 16.79
C CYS A 54 2.81 -8.13 16.84
N CYS A 55 3.48 -7.81 15.72
CA CYS A 55 4.94 -7.74 15.66
C CYS A 55 5.52 -6.63 16.55
N TYR A 56 4.93 -5.43 16.49
CA TYR A 56 5.36 -4.29 17.31
C TYR A 56 5.16 -4.58 18.81
N LEU A 57 4.03 -5.19 19.20
CA LEU A 57 3.78 -5.58 20.57
C LEU A 57 4.80 -6.63 21.05
N THR A 58 5.03 -7.68 20.26
CA THR A 58 5.99 -8.74 20.61
C THR A 58 7.40 -8.17 20.78
N ALA A 59 7.84 -7.27 19.92
CA ALA A 59 9.14 -6.61 20.05
C ALA A 59 9.23 -5.73 21.31
N SER A 60 8.15 -5.01 21.64
CA SER A 60 8.12 -4.09 22.79
C SER A 60 8.24 -4.79 24.14
N ILE A 61 7.71 -6.01 24.28
CA ILE A 61 7.74 -6.75 25.55
C ILE A 61 9.02 -7.58 25.76
N HIS A 62 9.75 -7.91 24.68
CA HIS A 62 11.00 -8.68 24.77
C HIS A 62 12.23 -7.81 25.04
N VAL A 63 12.14 -6.50 24.82
CA VAL A 63 13.28 -5.58 24.90
C VAL A 63 13.18 -4.72 26.16
N PRO A 64 14.28 -4.52 26.92
CA PRO A 64 14.29 -3.60 28.04
C PRO A 64 13.92 -2.17 27.63
N GLN A 65 13.17 -1.44 28.46
CA GLN A 65 12.67 -0.09 28.19
C GLN A 65 13.74 0.90 27.67
N ARG A 66 14.99 0.74 28.12
CA ARG A 66 16.13 1.57 27.69
C ARG A 66 16.43 1.47 26.19
N ASN A 67 16.17 0.30 25.58
CA ASN A 67 16.54 -0.01 24.20
C ASN A 67 15.32 -0.12 23.27
N ILE A 68 14.12 0.20 23.74
CA ILE A 68 12.88 0.05 22.98
C ILE A 68 12.89 0.88 21.68
N GLY A 69 13.46 2.09 21.71
CA GLY A 69 13.58 2.94 20.52
C GLY A 69 14.47 2.34 19.43
N LEU A 70 15.59 1.70 19.81
CA LEU A 70 16.47 1.03 18.84
C LEU A 70 15.79 -0.22 18.25
N ALA A 71 15.10 -1.01 19.08
CA ALA A 71 14.41 -2.21 18.62
C ALA A 71 13.25 -1.89 17.67
N LEU A 72 12.39 -0.92 18.03
CA LEU A 72 11.28 -0.49 17.18
C LEU A 72 11.75 0.23 15.91
N GLY A 73 12.84 1.00 16.00
CA GLY A 73 13.48 1.63 14.84
C GLY A 73 14.00 0.60 13.85
N LEU A 74 14.72 -0.42 14.33
CA LEU A 74 15.24 -1.52 13.50
C LEU A 74 14.11 -2.31 12.84
N LEU A 75 13.03 -2.60 13.57
CA LEU A 75 11.82 -3.24 13.02
C LEU A 75 11.21 -2.38 11.90
N GLY A 76 11.13 -1.07 12.09
CA GLY A 76 10.70 -0.12 11.06
C GLY A 76 11.58 -0.16 9.81
N THR A 77 12.91 -0.19 9.97
CA THR A 77 13.85 -0.28 8.84
C THR A 77 13.62 -1.54 8.00
N PHE A 78 13.47 -2.71 8.63
CA PHE A 78 13.20 -3.95 7.89
C PHE A 78 11.86 -3.91 7.13
N ARG A 79 10.84 -3.28 7.73
CA ARG A 79 9.54 -3.09 7.08
C ARG A 79 9.65 -2.21 5.83
N PHE A 80 10.33 -1.06 5.92
CA PHE A 80 10.53 -0.20 4.75
C PHE A 80 11.41 -0.85 3.68
N LEU A 81 12.46 -1.57 4.11
CA LEU A 81 13.32 -2.32 3.21
C LEU A 81 12.52 -3.37 2.41
N GLY A 82 11.66 -4.14 3.08
CA GLY A 82 10.78 -5.11 2.41
C GLY A 82 9.84 -4.45 1.40
N GLY A 83 9.28 -3.28 1.74
CA GLY A 83 8.43 -2.51 0.81
C GLY A 83 9.17 -2.04 -0.44
N SER A 84 10.40 -1.55 -0.28
CA SER A 84 11.24 -1.10 -1.41
C SER A 84 11.62 -2.26 -2.35
N ILE A 85 12.03 -3.40 -1.76
CA ILE A 85 12.40 -4.60 -2.52
C ILE A 85 11.17 -5.15 -3.28
N GLY A 86 10.02 -5.27 -2.60
CA GLY A 86 8.79 -5.77 -3.20
C GLY A 86 8.32 -4.91 -4.38
N THR A 87 8.24 -3.59 -4.19
CA THR A 87 7.88 -2.65 -5.26
C THR A 87 8.80 -2.79 -6.47
N THR A 88 10.11 -2.90 -6.25
CA THR A 88 11.09 -3.01 -7.34
C THR A 88 10.90 -4.30 -8.11
N ILE A 89 10.83 -5.45 -7.42
CA ILE A 89 10.67 -6.76 -8.04
C ILE A 89 9.36 -6.83 -8.84
N PHE A 90 8.23 -6.42 -8.25
CA PHE A 90 6.94 -6.49 -8.92
C PHE A 90 6.88 -5.58 -10.14
N THR A 91 7.43 -4.37 -10.06
CA THR A 91 7.47 -3.43 -11.19
C THR A 91 8.35 -3.98 -12.32
N THR A 92 9.53 -4.52 -12.00
CA THR A 92 10.43 -5.10 -13.00
C THR A 92 9.81 -6.33 -13.67
N ILE A 93 9.19 -7.23 -12.91
CA ILE A 93 8.50 -8.41 -13.48
C ILE A 93 7.35 -7.96 -14.38
N LEU A 94 6.55 -7.00 -13.93
CA LEU A 94 5.42 -6.48 -14.68
C LEU A 94 5.87 -5.88 -16.01
N GLN A 95 6.89 -5.02 -16.01
CA GLN A 95 7.43 -4.39 -17.23
C GLN A 95 8.04 -5.40 -18.21
N ASN A 96 8.79 -6.39 -17.69
CA ASN A 96 9.41 -7.42 -18.50
C ASN A 96 8.39 -8.39 -19.12
N LYS A 97 7.21 -8.55 -18.51
CA LYS A 97 6.16 -9.44 -19.03
C LYS A 97 5.08 -8.71 -19.82
N SER A 98 4.72 -7.48 -19.45
CA SER A 98 3.67 -6.72 -20.13
C SER A 98 4.11 -6.33 -21.54
N THR A 99 5.34 -5.85 -21.73
CA THR A 99 5.85 -5.42 -23.05
C THR A 99 5.70 -6.51 -24.13
N PRO A 100 6.28 -7.72 -23.97
CA PRO A 100 6.15 -8.76 -24.99
C PRO A 100 4.73 -9.34 -25.08
N ALA A 101 4.01 -9.46 -23.97
CA ALA A 101 2.65 -10.02 -23.97
C ALA A 101 1.67 -9.10 -24.71
N ILE A 102 1.73 -7.80 -24.46
CA ILE A 102 0.90 -6.79 -25.13
C ILE A 102 1.24 -6.76 -26.63
N LEU A 103 2.52 -6.73 -26.99
CA LEU A 103 2.93 -6.74 -28.40
C LEU A 103 2.40 -7.98 -29.15
N SER A 104 2.55 -9.17 -28.58
CA SER A 104 2.03 -10.41 -29.18
C SER A 104 0.51 -10.38 -29.34
N ARG A 105 -0.22 -10.02 -28.27
CA ARG A 105 -1.69 -10.02 -28.26
C ARG A 105 -2.28 -8.97 -29.21
N VAL A 106 -1.66 -7.79 -29.29
CA VAL A 106 -2.09 -6.74 -30.22
C VAL A 106 -1.80 -7.17 -31.65
N THR A 107 -0.65 -7.78 -31.92
CA THR A 107 -0.32 -8.32 -33.25
C THR A 107 -1.36 -9.34 -33.70
N ASP A 108 -1.70 -10.30 -32.84
CA ASP A 108 -2.70 -11.33 -33.15
C ASP A 108 -4.11 -10.74 -33.42
N ALA A 109 -4.46 -9.62 -32.78
CA ALA A 109 -5.76 -8.97 -32.94
C ALA A 109 -5.83 -8.04 -34.16
N VAL A 110 -4.72 -7.43 -34.53
CA VAL A 110 -4.66 -6.31 -35.50
C VAL A 110 -4.19 -6.76 -36.88
N VAL A 111 -3.37 -7.82 -36.98
CA VAL A 111 -2.96 -8.43 -38.26
C VAL A 111 -4.14 -8.98 -39.08
N PRO A 112 -5.15 -9.67 -38.49
CA PRO A 112 -6.32 -10.14 -39.23
C PRO A 112 -7.19 -9.00 -39.81
N LEU A 113 -7.04 -7.79 -39.27
CA LEU A 113 -7.75 -6.59 -39.72
C LEU A 113 -6.99 -5.83 -40.82
N GLY A 114 -5.85 -6.35 -41.28
CA GLY A 114 -5.08 -5.81 -42.40
C GLY A 114 -4.16 -4.63 -42.04
N PHE A 115 -3.90 -4.41 -40.75
CA PHE A 115 -3.04 -3.32 -40.31
C PHE A 115 -1.55 -3.72 -40.38
N PRO A 116 -0.65 -2.82 -40.82
CA PRO A 116 0.77 -3.12 -40.97
C PRO A 116 1.46 -3.37 -39.63
N SER A 117 2.20 -4.48 -39.54
CA SER A 117 2.88 -4.90 -38.31
C SER A 117 3.95 -3.91 -37.81
N GLU A 118 4.50 -3.10 -38.72
CA GLU A 118 5.53 -2.10 -38.41
C GLU A 118 4.99 -0.92 -37.58
N GLN A 119 3.69 -0.61 -37.69
CA GLN A 119 3.05 0.51 -36.96
C GLN A 119 2.40 0.08 -35.63
N ILE A 120 2.45 -1.21 -35.29
CA ILE A 120 1.85 -1.74 -34.04
C ILE A 120 2.44 -1.08 -32.78
N PRO A 121 3.77 -0.86 -32.67
CA PRO A 121 4.33 -0.19 -31.49
C PRO A 121 3.83 1.26 -31.35
N GLU A 122 3.65 1.98 -32.47
CA GLU A 122 3.12 3.34 -32.48
C GLU A 122 1.63 3.37 -32.11
N LEU A 123 0.85 2.39 -32.59
CA LEU A 123 -0.54 2.20 -32.18
C LEU A 123 -0.66 1.95 -30.67
N ILE A 124 0.20 1.10 -30.10
CA ILE A 124 0.21 0.85 -28.65
C ILE A 124 0.57 2.13 -27.88
N ALA A 125 1.58 2.88 -28.34
CA ALA A 125 1.99 4.14 -27.71
C ALA A 125 0.91 5.23 -27.77
N TYR A 126 0.11 5.24 -28.85
CA TYR A 126 -1.05 6.11 -28.99
C TYR A 126 -2.17 5.70 -28.01
N LEU A 127 -2.50 4.40 -27.97
CA LEU A 127 -3.54 3.87 -27.08
C LEU A 127 -3.19 3.98 -25.59
N SER A 128 -1.90 3.95 -25.24
CA SER A 128 -1.44 4.21 -23.87
C SER A 128 -1.42 5.70 -23.49
N GLY A 129 -1.80 6.60 -24.40
CA GLY A 129 -1.82 8.05 -24.17
C GLY A 129 -0.44 8.71 -24.13
N THR A 130 0.60 8.00 -24.59
CA THR A 130 1.99 8.47 -24.57
C THR A 130 2.42 9.15 -25.87
N ALA A 131 1.66 8.98 -26.96
CA ALA A 131 1.92 9.59 -28.26
C ALA A 131 0.67 10.28 -28.82
N THR A 132 0.87 11.35 -29.59
CA THR A 132 -0.20 12.11 -30.28
C THR A 132 -0.50 11.46 -31.64
N ILE A 133 -1.76 11.56 -32.11
CA ILE A 133 -2.38 10.95 -33.33
C ILE A 133 -1.57 11.09 -34.64
N GLY A 134 -0.51 11.90 -34.68
CA GLY A 134 0.12 12.43 -35.90
C GLY A 134 0.67 11.42 -36.91
N ASN A 135 0.98 10.17 -36.54
CA ASN A 135 1.55 9.16 -37.45
C ASN A 135 0.57 8.08 -37.92
N LEU A 136 -0.61 7.97 -37.31
CA LEU A 136 -1.57 6.91 -37.63
C LEU A 136 -2.54 7.39 -38.72
N THR A 137 -2.13 7.21 -39.97
CA THR A 137 -3.00 7.38 -41.14
C THR A 137 -3.97 6.19 -41.19
N ASP A 138 -5.28 6.47 -41.14
CA ASP A 138 -6.36 5.50 -41.36
C ASP A 138 -6.48 4.32 -40.39
N THR A 139 -6.46 4.58 -39.07
CA THR A 139 -6.88 3.54 -38.12
C THR A 139 -8.41 3.45 -38.07
N SER A 140 -8.97 2.36 -38.63
CA SER A 140 -10.40 2.04 -38.50
C SER A 140 -10.80 1.90 -37.03
N ALA A 141 -12.01 2.35 -36.68
CA ALA A 141 -12.54 2.24 -35.31
C ALA A 141 -12.52 0.80 -34.78
N ASP A 142 -12.68 -0.18 -35.67
CA ASP A 142 -12.63 -1.62 -35.31
C ASP A 142 -11.22 -2.07 -34.89
N VAL A 143 -10.17 -1.50 -35.50
CA VAL A 143 -8.76 -1.78 -35.16
C VAL A 143 -8.43 -1.19 -33.80
N VAL A 144 -8.93 0.01 -33.51
CA VAL A 144 -8.77 0.68 -32.21
C VAL A 144 -9.46 -0.13 -31.10
N ASP A 145 -10.69 -0.60 -31.31
CA ASP A 145 -11.41 -1.40 -30.31
C ASP A 145 -10.75 -2.77 -30.07
N ALA A 146 -10.37 -3.47 -31.14
CA ALA A 146 -9.66 -4.75 -31.06
C ALA A 146 -8.31 -4.61 -30.33
N ALA A 147 -7.55 -3.55 -30.63
CA ALA A 147 -6.28 -3.27 -29.98
C ALA A 147 -6.46 -2.92 -28.49
N ASN A 148 -7.46 -2.10 -28.14
CA ASN A 148 -7.77 -1.80 -26.74
C ASN A 148 -8.11 -3.06 -25.93
N LYS A 149 -8.94 -3.95 -26.50
CA LYS A 149 -9.29 -5.22 -25.88
C LYS A 149 -8.07 -6.13 -25.74
N ALA A 150 -7.22 -6.20 -26.76
CA ALA A 150 -5.99 -6.98 -26.73
C ALA A 150 -4.99 -6.46 -25.68
N ILE A 151 -4.87 -5.14 -25.51
CA ILE A 151 -4.06 -4.52 -24.45
C ILE A 151 -4.58 -4.92 -23.07
N GLN A 152 -5.90 -4.89 -22.83
CA GLN A 152 -6.49 -5.33 -21.57
C GLN A 152 -6.16 -6.80 -21.24
N TRP A 153 -6.25 -7.69 -22.24
CA TRP A 153 -5.85 -9.10 -22.07
C TRP A 153 -4.35 -9.25 -21.83
N GLY A 154 -3.51 -8.47 -22.52
CA GLY A 154 -2.05 -8.46 -22.30
C GLY A 154 -1.67 -8.04 -20.89
N TRP A 155 -2.35 -7.04 -20.31
CA TRP A 155 -2.18 -6.67 -18.91
C TRP A 155 -2.65 -7.77 -17.96
N SER A 156 -3.78 -8.42 -18.25
CA SER A 156 -4.27 -9.55 -17.44
C SER A 156 -3.25 -10.69 -17.36
N ASP A 157 -2.66 -11.08 -18.49
CA ASP A 157 -1.62 -12.12 -18.55
C ASP A 157 -0.36 -11.72 -17.75
N ALA A 158 0.05 -10.46 -17.85
CA ALA A 158 1.20 -9.96 -17.08
C ALA A 158 0.92 -9.95 -15.57
N TYR A 159 -0.26 -9.48 -15.15
CA TYR A 159 -0.65 -9.48 -13.74
C TYR A 159 -0.73 -10.87 -13.15
N ARG A 160 -1.21 -11.87 -13.90
CA ARG A 160 -1.23 -13.26 -13.44
C ARG A 160 0.15 -13.75 -13.01
N ILE A 161 1.19 -13.40 -13.77
CA ILE A 161 2.58 -13.79 -13.45
C ILE A 161 3.08 -13.06 -12.21
N VAL A 162 2.74 -11.78 -12.06
CA VAL A 162 3.07 -11.01 -10.84
C VAL A 162 2.39 -11.62 -9.61
N TRP A 163 1.13 -12.03 -9.70
CA TRP A 163 0.46 -12.70 -8.59
C TRP A 163 1.11 -14.03 -8.22
N LEU A 164 1.51 -14.83 -9.20
CA LEU A 164 2.24 -16.08 -8.96
C LEU A 164 3.61 -15.86 -8.31
N SER A 165 4.28 -14.72 -8.58
CA SER A 165 5.57 -14.41 -7.96
C SER A 165 5.47 -14.02 -6.48
N THR A 166 4.28 -13.67 -5.98
CA THR A 166 4.07 -13.38 -4.55
C THR A 166 4.07 -14.63 -3.67
N ILE A 167 3.72 -15.79 -4.23
CA ILE A 167 3.59 -17.07 -3.51
C ILE A 167 4.87 -17.45 -2.75
N PRO A 168 6.08 -17.49 -3.37
CA PRO A 168 7.31 -17.86 -2.66
C PRO A 168 7.63 -16.91 -1.47
N PHE A 169 7.38 -15.61 -1.61
CA PHE A 169 7.56 -14.67 -0.50
C PHE A 169 6.58 -14.94 0.66
N GLY A 170 5.34 -15.31 0.33
CA GLY A 170 4.36 -15.75 1.33
C GLY A 170 4.79 -17.02 2.06
N VAL A 171 5.36 -18.00 1.36
CA VAL A 171 5.86 -19.24 1.97
C VAL A 171 7.02 -18.95 2.93
N ILE A 172 7.99 -18.11 2.54
CA ILE A 172 9.10 -17.73 3.40
C ILE A 172 8.59 -17.00 4.65
N ALA A 173 7.63 -16.08 4.49
CA ALA A 173 7.02 -15.37 5.61
C ALA A 173 6.27 -16.34 6.55
N PHE A 174 5.55 -17.32 6.01
CA PHE A 174 4.85 -18.33 6.79
C PHE A 174 5.81 -19.22 7.58
N VAL A 175 6.90 -19.68 6.95
CA VAL A 175 7.94 -20.45 7.64
C VAL A 175 8.58 -19.61 8.75
N GLY A 176 8.87 -18.33 8.50
CA GLY A 176 9.38 -17.41 9.51
C GLY A 176 8.43 -17.22 10.70
N ALA A 177 7.11 -17.19 10.45
CA ALA A 177 6.10 -17.08 11.50
C ALA A 177 6.10 -18.28 12.46
N LEU A 178 6.46 -19.49 11.99
CA LEU A 178 6.55 -20.69 12.84
C LEU A 178 7.69 -20.61 13.86
N PHE A 179 8.71 -19.79 13.61
CA PHE A 179 9.82 -19.58 14.54
C PHE A 179 9.54 -18.48 15.58
N VAL A 180 8.40 -17.80 15.51
CA VAL A 180 8.03 -16.77 16.48
C VAL A 180 7.61 -17.43 17.79
N ARG A 181 8.38 -17.13 18.85
CA ARG A 181 8.10 -17.59 20.22
C ARG A 181 6.85 -16.88 20.76
N ASP A 182 6.00 -17.64 21.45
CA ASP A 182 4.80 -17.11 22.08
C ASP A 182 5.13 -15.97 23.08
N PRO A 183 4.58 -14.75 22.88
CA PRO A 183 4.75 -13.62 23.80
C PRO A 183 3.91 -13.73 25.09
N SER A 184 2.97 -14.67 25.19
CA SER A 184 2.02 -14.81 26.31
C SER A 184 2.65 -14.77 27.71
N PRO A 185 3.84 -15.37 27.97
CA PRO A 185 4.46 -15.32 29.29
C PRO A 185 4.95 -13.92 29.70
N TYR A 186 5.16 -13.01 28.74
CA TYR A 186 5.68 -11.67 28.98
C TYR A 186 4.59 -10.61 29.12
N LEU A 187 3.32 -10.96 28.85
CA LEU A 187 2.14 -10.11 29.07
C LEU A 187 1.76 -10.06 30.56
N THR A 188 2.71 -9.69 31.42
CA THR A 188 2.45 -9.48 32.85
C THR A 188 2.13 -8.01 33.10
N ASN A 189 1.28 -7.73 34.11
CA ASN A 189 0.88 -6.37 34.49
C ASN A 189 1.99 -5.62 35.26
N HIS A 190 3.25 -5.88 34.89
CA HIS A 190 4.44 -5.33 35.54
C HIS A 190 4.81 -4.01 34.89
N VAL A 191 4.52 -2.90 35.59
CA VAL A 191 4.89 -1.55 35.18
C VAL A 191 6.37 -1.31 35.53
N SER A 192 7.23 -1.25 34.53
CA SER A 192 8.68 -1.06 34.71
C SER A 192 9.08 0.38 35.08
N VAL A 193 8.18 1.36 34.93
CA VAL A 193 8.40 2.76 35.31
C VAL A 193 7.13 3.33 35.94
N THR A 194 7.11 3.45 37.27
CA THR A 194 6.10 4.24 38.00
C THR A 194 6.40 5.72 37.83
N LEU A 195 5.38 6.53 37.51
CA LEU A 195 5.53 7.97 37.36
C LEU A 195 6.00 8.62 38.67
N GLU A 196 6.84 9.64 38.59
CA GLU A 196 7.39 10.32 39.78
C GLU A 196 6.29 10.92 40.67
N LYS A 197 5.16 11.36 40.08
CA LYS A 197 3.98 11.82 40.83
C LYS A 197 3.35 10.73 41.70
N GLU A 198 3.23 9.51 41.21
CA GLU A 198 2.73 8.38 42.03
C GLU A 198 3.73 8.00 43.12
N ARG A 199 5.05 8.10 42.88
CA ARG A 199 6.06 7.92 43.94
C ARG A 199 5.98 9.00 45.02
N LEU A 200 5.67 10.24 44.64
CA LEU A 200 5.52 11.35 45.56
C LEU A 200 4.23 11.24 46.38
N ASP A 201 3.11 10.83 45.77
CA ASP A 201 1.85 10.59 46.47
C ASP A 201 1.97 9.42 47.46
N VAL A 202 2.61 8.32 47.07
CA VAL A 202 2.87 7.18 47.99
C VAL A 202 3.78 7.60 49.16
N LYS A 203 4.85 8.38 48.91
CA LYS A 203 5.70 8.92 49.97
C LYS A 203 4.95 9.88 50.90
N LYS A 204 4.09 10.74 50.33
CA LYS A 204 3.30 11.70 51.11
C LYS A 204 2.29 10.98 52.01
N THR A 205 1.60 9.97 51.51
CA THR A 205 0.69 9.14 52.31
C THR A 205 1.41 8.37 53.41
N GLN A 206 2.60 7.82 53.13
CA GLN A 206 3.42 7.14 54.14
C GLN A 206 3.92 8.09 55.25
N ASN A 207 4.31 9.32 54.89
CA ASN A 207 4.75 10.31 55.87
C ASN A 207 3.59 10.81 56.76
N ILE A 208 2.40 11.00 56.20
CA ILE A 208 1.21 11.40 56.97
C ILE A 208 0.77 10.30 57.94
N ALA A 209 0.83 9.03 57.51
CA ALA A 209 0.54 7.88 58.38
C ALA A 209 1.53 7.77 59.55
N ALA A 210 2.84 7.95 59.28
CA ALA A 210 3.87 7.95 60.32
C ALA A 210 3.73 9.14 61.29
N GLU A 211 3.33 10.32 60.82
CA GLU A 211 3.08 11.49 61.66
C GLU A 211 1.85 11.31 62.55
N THR A 212 0.80 10.65 62.05
CA THR A 212 -0.42 10.35 62.82
C THR A 212 -0.15 9.34 63.94
N GLU A 213 0.64 8.30 63.67
CA GLU A 213 1.06 7.29 64.67
C GLU A 213 1.98 7.92 65.75
N HIS A 214 2.83 8.87 65.37
CA HIS A 214 3.74 9.56 66.29
C HIS A 214 3.00 10.54 67.22
N VAL A 215 1.87 11.11 66.78
CA VAL A 215 1.02 12.00 67.60
C VAL A 215 0.18 11.18 68.59
N GLU A 216 -0.41 10.06 68.18
CA GLU A 216 -1.17 9.17 69.09
C GLU A 216 -0.30 8.55 70.19
N THR A 217 1.01 8.38 69.94
CA THR A 217 1.97 7.86 70.94
C THR A 217 2.35 8.90 71.99
N ILE A 218 2.15 10.20 71.72
CA ILE A 218 2.44 11.30 72.67
C ILE A 218 1.22 11.62 73.55
N GLU A 219 0.01 11.23 73.14
CA GLU A 219 -1.25 11.51 73.83
C GLU A 219 -1.69 10.39 74.82
N LYS A 220 -0.89 9.34 74.98
CA LYS A 220 -1.03 8.28 76.00
C LYS A 220 0.00 8.41 77.11
#